data_AF-A0A8S3ILE4-F1
#
_entry.id   AF-A0A8S3ILE4-F1
#
_cell.length_a   1.000
_cell.length_b   1.000
_cell.length_c   1.000
_cell.angle_alpha   90.00
_cell.angle_beta   90.00
_cell.angle_gamma   90.00
#
_symmetry.space_group_name_H-M   'P 1'
#
loop_
_entity.id
_entity.type
_entity.pdbx_description
1 polymer ?
#
loop_
_entity_poly.entity_id
_entity_poly.type
_entity_poly.pdbx_seq_one_letter_code
_entity_poly.pdbx_strand_id
1 'polypeptide(L)'
;MRTKYLSSINSDRSADIIVCPSFSSEAAPYSLLSNKEIVEKIVAFTFPHAIKLHPLTFQNKNENNPMLSLSKLEQEHVDRFHTSKSILPNTQTNTLKLIEHARVLICDSDSSIPFEALYFNDHKHILVYELAEKHNVKDDRQKYFHVFHNVQQLTKLLERYFAGELECKTENSHQFFLEKYEEPDGKEIERLADVRQWMMNRLDLDQNFDAEKVKQGVKDQFQSSLTQMTLYALGEHTTAQIHILCYGDIDDVFHTLLENIAEL
;
A
#
# COMPACT_ATOMS: atom_id res chain seq x y z
N MET A 1 9.86 16.70 0.36
CA MET A 1 11.03 16.48 -0.52
C MET A 1 10.56 15.81 -1.82
N ARG A 2 10.65 16.47 -2.99
CA ARG A 2 10.26 15.87 -4.29
C ARG A 2 11.22 14.72 -4.64
N THR A 3 10.70 13.55 -4.96
CA THR A 3 11.37 12.35 -5.50
C THR A 3 12.04 12.66 -6.84
N LYS A 4 13.13 13.45 -6.81
CA LYS A 4 13.74 14.04 -8.00
C LYS A 4 14.77 13.15 -8.71
N TYR A 5 15.06 11.96 -8.21
CA TYR A 5 16.07 11.09 -8.82
C TYR A 5 15.72 9.62 -8.65
N LEU A 6 14.79 9.14 -9.48
CA LEU A 6 14.76 7.74 -9.89
C LEU A 6 14.37 7.73 -11.37
N SER A 7 15.39 7.72 -12.21
CA SER A 7 15.25 7.52 -13.65
C SER A 7 14.67 6.12 -13.92
N SER A 8 13.48 6.12 -14.53
CA SER A 8 12.99 5.13 -15.49
C SER A 8 13.32 3.66 -15.19
N ILE A 9 12.58 3.06 -14.25
CA ILE A 9 12.29 1.63 -14.29
C ILE A 9 10.85 1.51 -14.78
N ASN A 10 10.68 1.33 -16.10
CA ASN A 10 9.41 1.05 -16.80
C ASN A 10 8.14 1.67 -16.18
N SER A 11 8.02 2.99 -16.25
CA SER A 11 6.79 3.74 -15.99
C SER A 11 5.74 3.63 -17.11
N ASP A 12 5.86 2.65 -18.02
CA ASP A 12 5.10 2.58 -19.28
C ASP A 12 3.61 2.25 -19.13
N ARG A 13 3.11 2.23 -17.89
CA ARG A 13 1.68 2.37 -17.60
C ARG A 13 1.50 3.29 -16.39
N SER A 14 1.82 4.58 -16.54
CA SER A 14 1.22 5.60 -15.68
C SER A 14 -0.28 5.61 -15.97
N ALA A 15 -1.02 4.73 -15.31
CA ALA A 15 -2.45 4.70 -15.41
C ALA A 15 -2.99 5.97 -14.73
N ASP A 16 -3.66 6.82 -15.48
CA ASP A 16 -4.30 8.02 -14.95
C ASP A 16 -5.37 7.69 -13.88
N ILE A 17 -5.89 6.46 -13.92
CA ILE A 17 -6.90 5.95 -12.99
C ILE A 17 -6.34 4.75 -12.25
N ILE A 18 -6.34 4.80 -10.92
CA ILE A 18 -5.93 3.69 -10.06
C ILE A 18 -7.09 3.27 -9.17
N VAL A 19 -7.36 1.97 -9.16
CA VAL A 19 -8.35 1.32 -8.30
C VAL A 19 -7.63 0.64 -7.16
N CYS A 20 -7.89 1.05 -5.93
CA CYS A 20 -7.30 0.52 -4.70
C CYS A 20 -8.39 -0.10 -3.81
N PRO A 21 -8.93 -1.26 -4.18
CA PRO A 21 -9.82 -2.01 -3.29
C PRO A 21 -9.06 -2.47 -2.04
N SER A 22 -9.66 -2.14 -0.90
CA SER A 22 -9.34 -2.71 0.40
C SER A 22 -10.11 -4.02 0.56
N PHE A 23 -9.83 -4.77 1.62
CA PHE A 23 -10.58 -5.97 1.95
C PHE A 23 -11.42 -5.70 3.19
N SER A 24 -12.52 -6.43 3.32
CA SER A 24 -13.32 -6.42 4.53
C SER A 24 -13.40 -7.82 5.14
N SER A 25 -13.88 -7.91 6.37
CA SER A 25 -14.09 -9.20 7.01
C SER A 25 -15.49 -9.73 6.69
N GLU A 26 -15.67 -11.04 6.75
CA GLU A 26 -16.98 -11.68 6.53
C GLU A 26 -18.07 -11.15 7.48
N ALA A 27 -17.69 -10.72 8.69
CA ALA A 27 -18.60 -10.14 9.66
C ALA A 27 -19.01 -8.69 9.34
N ALA A 28 -18.33 -8.03 8.40
CA ALA A 28 -18.43 -6.60 8.17
C ALA A 28 -18.06 -6.23 6.72
N PRO A 29 -18.87 -6.60 5.70
CA PRO A 29 -18.54 -6.48 4.28
C PRO A 29 -18.63 -5.04 3.76
N TYR A 30 -17.67 -4.19 4.13
CA TYR A 30 -17.68 -2.75 3.86
C TYR A 30 -16.88 -2.35 2.61
N SER A 31 -16.10 -3.28 2.07
CA SER A 31 -15.26 -3.03 0.88
C SER A 31 -16.07 -3.13 -0.42
N LEU A 32 -15.62 -2.43 -1.45
CA LEU A 32 -16.07 -2.57 -2.84
C LEU A 32 -15.84 -4.00 -3.37
N LEU A 33 -14.89 -4.76 -2.79
CA LEU A 33 -14.73 -6.19 -3.03
C LEU A 33 -15.94 -7.01 -2.59
N SER A 34 -16.81 -6.47 -1.73
CA SER A 34 -18.08 -7.13 -1.38
C SER A 34 -19.21 -6.84 -2.37
N ASN A 35 -18.98 -5.99 -3.37
CA ASN A 35 -19.99 -5.58 -4.34
C ASN A 35 -19.68 -6.11 -5.76
N LYS A 36 -20.40 -7.15 -6.15
CA LYS A 36 -20.24 -7.82 -7.45
C LYS A 36 -20.39 -6.88 -8.64
N GLU A 37 -21.41 -6.02 -8.65
CA GLU A 37 -21.67 -5.13 -9.79
C GLU A 37 -20.54 -4.11 -9.99
N ILE A 38 -19.97 -3.60 -8.90
CA ILE A 38 -18.84 -2.68 -8.94
C ILE A 38 -17.59 -3.40 -9.45
N VAL A 39 -17.29 -4.60 -8.95
CA VAL A 39 -16.15 -5.41 -9.39
C VAL A 39 -16.26 -5.74 -10.87
N GLU A 40 -17.41 -6.22 -11.33
CA GLU A 40 -17.66 -6.52 -12.74
C GLU A 40 -17.49 -5.29 -13.63
N LYS A 41 -17.98 -4.13 -13.16
CA LYS A 41 -17.80 -2.86 -13.87
C LYS A 41 -16.33 -2.46 -13.98
N ILE A 42 -15.55 -2.58 -12.91
CA ILE A 42 -14.12 -2.25 -12.90
C ILE A 42 -13.35 -3.15 -13.87
N VAL A 43 -13.59 -4.45 -13.84
CA VAL A 43 -12.95 -5.42 -14.75
C VAL A 43 -13.32 -5.12 -16.21
N ALA A 44 -14.52 -4.59 -16.46
CA ALA A 44 -15.01 -4.25 -17.79
C ALA A 44 -14.62 -2.84 -18.28
N PHE A 45 -13.85 -2.06 -17.52
CA PHE A 45 -13.39 -0.75 -17.97
C PHE A 45 -12.59 -0.85 -19.27
N THR A 46 -12.95 -0.02 -20.25
CA THR A 46 -12.31 0.02 -21.57
C THR A 46 -11.17 1.05 -21.65
N PHE A 47 -11.06 1.93 -20.66
CA PHE A 47 -9.99 2.92 -20.56
C PHE A 47 -8.79 2.37 -19.76
N PRO A 48 -7.58 2.92 -19.98
CA PRO A 48 -6.39 2.55 -19.20
C PRO A 48 -6.59 2.80 -17.70
N HIS A 49 -6.42 1.76 -16.90
CA HIS A 49 -6.47 1.84 -15.44
C HIS A 49 -5.53 0.80 -14.84
N ALA A 50 -5.16 0.98 -13.57
CA ALA A 50 -4.41 0.00 -12.79
C ALA A 50 -5.21 -0.41 -11.56
N ILE A 51 -5.09 -1.67 -11.14
CA ILE A 51 -5.73 -2.21 -9.94
C ILE A 51 -4.62 -2.57 -8.96
N LYS A 52 -4.60 -1.92 -7.79
CA LYS A 52 -3.70 -2.24 -6.68
C LYS A 52 -4.51 -2.82 -5.52
N LEU A 53 -4.53 -4.14 -5.42
CA LEU A 53 -5.13 -4.82 -4.29
C LEU A 53 -4.29 -4.61 -3.01
N HIS A 54 -4.97 -4.62 -1.86
CA HIS A 54 -4.32 -4.61 -0.56
C HIS A 54 -3.40 -5.85 -0.40
N PRO A 55 -2.17 -5.74 0.17
CA PRO A 55 -1.24 -6.87 0.26
C PRO A 55 -1.82 -8.12 0.94
N LEU A 56 -2.73 -7.93 1.89
CA LEU A 56 -3.39 -9.02 2.60
C LEU A 56 -4.30 -9.87 1.69
N THR A 57 -4.77 -9.36 0.54
CA THR A 57 -5.53 -10.18 -0.42
C THR A 57 -4.67 -11.24 -1.11
N PHE A 58 -3.35 -11.11 -1.07
CA PHE A 58 -2.40 -12.07 -1.62
C PHE A 58 -1.91 -13.08 -0.58
N GLN A 59 -2.20 -12.87 0.71
CA GLN A 59 -1.79 -13.81 1.76
C GLN A 59 -2.63 -15.09 1.66
N ASN A 60 -1.93 -16.22 1.74
CA ASN A 60 -2.45 -17.54 1.38
C ASN A 60 -3.71 -17.93 2.15
N LYS A 61 -4.59 -18.65 1.46
CA LYS A 61 -5.80 -19.37 1.95
C LYS A 61 -5.55 -20.35 3.13
N ASN A 62 -4.32 -20.46 3.63
CA ASN A 62 -3.85 -21.48 4.56
C ASN A 62 -3.53 -20.96 5.97
N GLU A 63 -3.60 -19.66 6.22
CA GLU A 63 -3.47 -19.13 7.58
C GLU A 63 -4.86 -18.93 8.19
N ASN A 64 -5.17 -19.74 9.21
CA ASN A 64 -6.40 -19.69 10.01
C ASN A 64 -6.47 -18.40 10.87
N ASN A 65 -6.24 -17.23 10.28
CA ASN A 65 -6.48 -15.97 10.96
C ASN A 65 -7.87 -15.45 10.55
N PRO A 66 -8.91 -15.66 11.39
CA PRO A 66 -10.28 -15.24 11.07
C PRO A 66 -10.45 -13.72 10.95
N MET A 67 -9.46 -12.93 11.37
CA MET A 67 -9.46 -11.47 11.19
C MET A 67 -8.88 -11.02 9.84
N LEU A 68 -8.21 -11.93 9.13
CA LEU A 68 -7.57 -11.69 7.83
C LEU A 68 -8.18 -12.53 6.70
N SER A 69 -9.16 -13.37 7.01
CA SER A 69 -9.86 -14.20 6.03
C SER A 69 -10.87 -13.37 5.25
N LEU A 70 -10.65 -13.27 3.94
CA LEU A 70 -11.64 -12.78 2.99
C LEU A 70 -12.92 -13.61 3.09
N SER A 71 -14.08 -12.96 2.94
CA SER A 71 -15.30 -13.70 2.68
C SER A 71 -15.18 -14.50 1.37
N LYS A 72 -15.98 -15.56 1.20
CA LYS A 72 -16.00 -16.31 -0.07
C LYS A 72 -16.27 -15.42 -1.28
N LEU A 73 -17.16 -14.44 -1.12
CA LEU A 73 -17.50 -13.49 -2.17
C LEU A 73 -16.31 -12.58 -2.52
N GLU A 74 -15.62 -12.02 -1.54
CA GLU A 74 -14.43 -11.20 -1.78
C GLU A 74 -13.30 -12.02 -2.38
N GLN A 75 -13.14 -13.29 -1.97
CA GLN A 75 -12.18 -14.19 -2.59
C GLN A 75 -12.48 -14.41 -4.07
N GLU A 76 -13.75 -14.66 -4.44
CA GLU A 76 -14.17 -14.78 -5.84
C GLU A 76 -13.86 -13.50 -6.64
N HIS A 77 -14.06 -12.33 -6.03
CA HIS A 77 -13.77 -11.04 -6.67
C HIS A 77 -12.28 -10.71 -6.76
N VAL A 78 -11.48 -11.08 -5.76
CA VAL A 78 -10.01 -11.02 -5.81
C VAL A 78 -9.49 -11.93 -6.92
N ASP A 79 -9.97 -13.17 -6.96
CA ASP A 79 -9.63 -14.13 -8.03
C ASP A 79 -10.02 -13.54 -9.41
N ARG A 80 -11.15 -12.83 -9.50
CA ARG A 80 -11.56 -12.12 -10.71
C ARG A 80 -10.58 -11.00 -11.09
N PHE A 81 -10.14 -10.18 -10.14
CA PHE A 81 -9.13 -9.14 -10.40
C PHE A 81 -7.78 -9.72 -10.80
N HIS A 82 -7.37 -10.87 -10.26
CA HIS A 82 -6.15 -11.55 -10.69
C HIS A 82 -6.15 -11.97 -12.16
N THR A 83 -7.33 -12.18 -12.75
CA THR A 83 -7.46 -12.45 -14.20
C THR A 83 -7.41 -11.18 -15.06
N SER A 84 -7.47 -9.99 -14.46
CA SER A 84 -7.42 -8.72 -15.18
C SER A 84 -6.01 -8.39 -15.65
N LYS A 85 -5.87 -7.85 -16.86
CA LYS A 85 -4.59 -7.33 -17.38
C LYS A 85 -4.15 -6.01 -16.72
N SER A 86 -5.02 -5.42 -15.90
CA SER A 86 -4.80 -4.17 -15.19
C SER A 86 -4.29 -4.37 -13.76
N ILE A 87 -4.23 -5.62 -13.27
CA ILE A 87 -3.74 -5.91 -11.91
C ILE A 87 -2.25 -5.60 -11.79
N LEU A 88 -1.88 -4.86 -10.76
CA LEU A 88 -0.50 -4.64 -10.38
C LEU A 88 0.00 -5.81 -9.51
N PRO A 89 1.27 -6.23 -9.69
CA PRO A 89 1.83 -7.30 -8.87
C PRO A 89 1.92 -6.87 -7.40
N ASN A 90 1.81 -7.84 -6.48
CA ASN A 90 1.94 -7.57 -5.04
C ASN A 90 3.29 -6.93 -4.69
N THR A 91 4.34 -7.30 -5.43
CA THR A 91 5.71 -6.77 -5.27
C THR A 91 5.81 -5.26 -5.52
N GLN A 92 4.81 -4.64 -6.15
CA GLN A 92 4.71 -3.18 -6.23
C GLN A 92 4.29 -2.62 -4.87
N THR A 93 5.25 -2.35 -3.99
CA THR A 93 5.01 -1.95 -2.59
C THR A 93 4.80 -0.45 -2.39
N ASN A 94 5.25 0.38 -3.33
CA ASN A 94 5.18 1.83 -3.17
C ASN A 94 3.84 2.39 -3.67
N THR A 95 2.82 2.31 -2.81
CA THR A 95 1.49 2.86 -3.07
C THR A 95 1.51 4.40 -3.17
N LEU A 96 2.36 5.09 -2.41
CA LEU A 96 2.47 6.54 -2.46
C LEU A 96 2.88 7.05 -3.85
N LYS A 97 3.84 6.40 -4.52
CA LYS A 97 4.20 6.75 -5.92
C LYS A 97 3.05 6.51 -6.90
N LEU A 98 2.26 5.47 -6.67
CA LEU A 98 1.06 5.22 -7.49
C LEU A 98 0.05 6.36 -7.30
N ILE A 99 -0.23 6.71 -6.05
CA ILE A 99 -1.11 7.83 -5.70
C ILE A 99 -0.59 9.14 -6.31
N GLU A 100 0.71 9.43 -6.20
CA GLU A 100 1.36 10.62 -6.76
C GLU A 100 1.05 10.79 -8.25
N HIS A 101 1.11 9.72 -9.03
CA HIS A 101 0.89 9.76 -10.48
C HIS A 101 -0.57 9.64 -10.92
N ALA A 102 -1.48 9.20 -10.04
CA ALA A 102 -2.89 9.04 -10.38
C ALA A 102 -3.60 10.40 -10.49
N ARG A 103 -4.48 10.54 -11.49
CA ARG A 103 -5.45 11.65 -11.58
C ARG A 103 -6.77 11.29 -10.92
N VAL A 104 -7.16 10.02 -11.01
CA VAL A 104 -8.36 9.48 -10.38
C VAL A 104 -7.99 8.30 -9.49
N LEU A 105 -8.51 8.29 -8.28
CA LEU A 105 -8.42 7.18 -7.34
C LEU A 105 -9.82 6.62 -7.09
N ILE A 106 -9.97 5.31 -7.19
CA ILE A 106 -11.20 4.59 -6.83
C ILE A 106 -10.86 3.66 -5.67
N CYS A 107 -11.41 3.91 -4.49
CA CYS A 107 -11.00 3.21 -3.26
C CYS A 107 -12.14 3.17 -2.24
N ASP A 108 -11.95 2.43 -1.14
CA ASP A 108 -12.91 2.33 -0.05
C ASP A 108 -12.76 3.46 0.97
N SER A 109 -13.85 3.83 1.64
CA SER A 109 -13.87 4.91 2.64
C SER A 109 -13.05 4.62 3.89
N ASP A 110 -12.91 3.34 4.23
CA ASP A 110 -12.15 2.84 5.38
C ASP A 110 -10.67 2.57 5.05
N SER A 111 -10.28 2.77 3.79
CA SER A 111 -8.89 2.67 3.37
C SER A 111 -8.06 3.87 3.84
N SER A 112 -6.74 3.69 3.94
CA SER A 112 -5.81 4.82 4.11
C SER A 112 -5.66 5.64 2.83
N ILE A 113 -5.99 5.09 1.66
CA ILE A 113 -5.77 5.69 0.34
C ILE A 113 -6.46 7.06 0.16
N PRO A 114 -7.76 7.25 0.49
CA PRO A 114 -8.38 8.57 0.41
C PRO A 114 -7.62 9.63 1.21
N PHE A 115 -7.08 9.25 2.37
CA PHE A 115 -6.33 10.15 3.23
C PHE A 115 -4.91 10.42 2.70
N GLU A 116 -4.17 9.38 2.32
CA GLU A 116 -2.84 9.48 1.72
C GLU A 116 -2.86 10.31 0.42
N ALA A 117 -3.96 10.28 -0.32
CA ALA A 117 -4.14 11.13 -1.50
C ALA A 117 -4.16 12.62 -1.18
N LEU A 118 -4.58 13.03 0.03
CA LEU A 118 -4.64 14.44 0.43
C LEU A 118 -3.26 15.05 0.68
N TYR A 119 -2.23 14.23 0.88
CA TYR A 119 -0.84 14.65 1.01
C TYR A 119 -0.30 15.27 -0.28
N PHE A 120 -0.82 14.86 -1.43
CA PHE A 120 -0.36 15.39 -2.70
C PHE A 120 -1.09 16.69 -3.01
N ASN A 121 -0.32 17.77 -3.18
CA ASN A 121 -0.83 19.08 -3.53
C ASN A 121 -1.12 19.18 -5.04
N ASP A 122 -2.01 18.32 -5.52
CA ASP A 122 -2.42 18.24 -6.91
C ASP A 122 -3.91 17.89 -7.08
N HIS A 123 -4.44 18.20 -8.25
CA HIS A 123 -5.87 18.17 -8.56
C HIS A 123 -6.36 16.74 -8.82
N LYS A 124 -6.38 15.90 -7.78
CA LYS A 124 -6.84 14.50 -7.85
C LYS A 124 -8.35 14.37 -7.64
N HIS A 125 -9.00 13.52 -8.42
CA HIS A 125 -10.38 13.10 -8.19
C HIS A 125 -10.40 11.82 -7.37
N ILE A 126 -10.88 11.89 -6.13
CA ILE A 126 -10.95 10.74 -5.23
C ILE A 126 -12.39 10.25 -5.20
N LEU A 127 -12.65 9.08 -5.77
CA LEU A 127 -13.94 8.40 -5.78
C LEU A 127 -13.92 7.33 -4.67
N VAL A 128 -14.79 7.49 -3.69
CA VAL A 128 -14.79 6.68 -2.47
C VAL A 128 -16.05 5.82 -2.41
N TYR A 129 -15.88 4.50 -2.33
CA TYR A 129 -16.96 3.59 -2.02
C TYR A 129 -17.28 3.65 -0.53
N GLU A 130 -18.56 3.83 -0.22
CA GLU A 130 -19.08 3.79 1.15
C GLU A 130 -20.44 3.10 1.13
N LEU A 131 -20.69 2.21 2.09
CA LEU A 131 -22.03 1.68 2.28
C LEU A 131 -22.97 2.77 2.79
N ALA A 132 -24.17 2.88 2.21
CA ALA A 132 -25.15 3.88 2.59
C ALA A 132 -25.46 3.88 4.11
N GLU A 133 -25.45 2.71 4.74
CA GLU A 133 -25.71 2.53 6.18
C GLU A 133 -24.56 2.97 7.09
N LYS A 134 -23.35 3.10 6.53
CA LYS A 134 -22.12 3.48 7.24
C LYS A 134 -21.71 4.92 7.00
N HIS A 135 -22.55 5.68 6.30
CA HIS A 135 -22.28 7.06 5.98
C HIS A 135 -21.94 7.89 7.21
N ASN A 136 -20.69 8.32 7.30
CA ASN A 136 -20.20 9.07 8.45
C ASN A 136 -20.25 10.58 8.22
N VAL A 137 -21.36 11.22 8.60
CA VAL A 137 -21.53 12.68 8.48
C VAL A 137 -20.48 13.48 9.27
N LYS A 138 -19.80 12.86 10.25
CA LYS A 138 -18.75 13.51 11.04
C LYS A 138 -17.36 13.39 10.41
N ASP A 139 -17.21 12.67 9.31
CA ASP A 139 -15.94 12.55 8.63
C ASP A 139 -15.62 13.86 7.89
N ASP A 140 -14.76 14.68 8.51
CA ASP A 140 -14.31 15.97 8.01
C ASP A 140 -13.53 15.88 6.69
N ARG A 141 -13.14 14.65 6.28
CA ARG A 141 -12.46 14.38 5.02
C ARG A 141 -13.43 14.29 3.83
N GLN A 142 -14.71 14.00 4.05
CA GLN A 142 -15.69 13.78 2.96
C GLN A 142 -15.84 14.97 2.01
N LYS A 143 -15.53 16.20 2.46
CA LYS A 143 -15.51 17.39 1.59
C LYS A 143 -14.50 17.28 0.44
N TYR A 144 -13.47 16.43 0.56
CA TYR A 144 -12.43 16.23 -0.45
C TYR A 144 -12.73 15.05 -1.39
N PHE A 145 -13.82 14.31 -1.18
CA PHE A 145 -14.11 13.06 -1.87
C PHE A 145 -15.44 13.09 -2.62
N HIS A 146 -15.55 12.27 -3.66
CA HIS A 146 -16.82 11.93 -4.31
C HIS A 146 -17.25 10.55 -3.83
N VAL A 147 -18.26 10.51 -2.98
CA VAL A 147 -18.76 9.25 -2.43
C VAL A 147 -19.72 8.59 -3.41
N PHE A 148 -19.59 7.27 -3.59
CA PHE A 148 -20.53 6.43 -4.32
C PHE A 148 -20.86 5.17 -3.52
N HIS A 149 -22.04 4.60 -3.76
CA HIS A 149 -22.59 3.47 -3.02
C HIS A 149 -22.97 2.31 -3.95
N ASN A 150 -23.02 2.56 -5.26
CA ASN A 150 -23.42 1.59 -6.26
C ASN A 150 -22.76 1.86 -7.61
N VAL A 151 -22.90 0.89 -8.52
CA VAL A 151 -22.28 0.92 -9.86
C VAL A 151 -22.80 2.07 -10.73
N GLN A 152 -24.05 2.48 -10.57
CA GLN A 152 -24.67 3.57 -11.34
C GLN A 152 -24.03 4.92 -10.96
N GLN A 153 -23.83 5.14 -9.66
CA GLN A 153 -23.15 6.33 -9.16
C GLN A 153 -21.68 6.37 -9.58
N LEU A 154 -20.94 5.24 -9.48
CA LEU A 154 -19.58 5.14 -9.98
C LEU A 154 -19.49 5.48 -11.47
N THR A 155 -20.40 4.92 -12.27
CA THR A 155 -20.47 5.15 -13.72
C THR A 155 -20.71 6.63 -14.02
N LYS A 156 -21.66 7.26 -13.34
CA LYS A 156 -21.96 8.69 -13.51
C LYS A 156 -20.78 9.59 -13.13
N LEU A 157 -20.05 9.25 -12.06
CA LEU A 157 -18.85 10.00 -11.67
C LEU A 157 -17.76 9.92 -12.74
N LEU A 158 -17.54 8.72 -13.30
CA LEU A 158 -16.57 8.52 -14.39
C LEU A 158 -16.99 9.25 -15.67
N GLU A 159 -18.27 9.20 -16.05
CA GLU A 159 -18.80 9.94 -17.20
C GLU A 159 -18.54 11.44 -17.06
N ARG A 160 -18.84 12.01 -15.89
CA ARG A 160 -18.55 13.43 -15.60
C ARG A 160 -17.05 13.73 -15.64
N TYR A 161 -16.20 12.83 -15.13
CA TYR A 161 -14.76 12.99 -15.21
C TYR A 161 -14.27 13.05 -16.66
N PHE A 162 -14.68 12.10 -17.49
CA PHE A 162 -14.30 12.07 -18.91
C PHE A 162 -14.90 13.24 -19.71
N ALA A 163 -16.04 13.79 -19.29
CA ALA A 163 -16.62 15.01 -19.86
C ALA A 163 -15.94 16.30 -19.39
N GLY A 164 -15.06 16.24 -18.39
CA GLY A 164 -14.44 17.43 -17.77
C GLY A 164 -15.39 18.23 -16.85
N GLU A 165 -16.49 17.61 -16.40
CA GLU A 165 -17.56 18.21 -15.59
C GLU A 165 -17.52 17.78 -14.11
N LEU A 166 -16.60 16.87 -13.76
CA LEU A 166 -16.42 16.45 -12.38
C LEU A 166 -15.59 17.51 -11.64
N GLU A 167 -16.16 18.06 -10.58
CA GLU A 167 -15.45 18.98 -9.69
C GLU A 167 -14.22 18.31 -9.07
N CYS A 168 -13.09 19.02 -9.03
CA CYS A 168 -11.92 18.59 -8.30
C CYS A 168 -11.99 19.11 -6.86
N LYS A 169 -12.28 18.22 -5.91
CA LYS A 169 -12.51 18.61 -4.50
C LYS A 169 -11.22 18.77 -3.69
N THR A 170 -10.06 18.41 -4.25
CA THR A 170 -8.77 18.33 -3.55
C THR A 170 -7.93 19.60 -3.60
N GLU A 171 -8.44 20.70 -4.18
CA GLU A 171 -7.68 21.95 -4.35
C GLU A 171 -7.08 22.49 -3.04
N ASN A 172 -7.77 22.31 -1.91
CA ASN A 172 -7.31 22.74 -0.58
C ASN A 172 -7.00 21.57 0.37
N SER A 173 -6.87 20.33 -0.15
CA SER A 173 -6.70 19.18 0.72
C SER A 173 -5.33 19.10 1.38
N HIS A 174 -4.29 19.63 0.73
CA HIS A 174 -2.93 19.65 1.31
C HIS A 174 -2.90 20.39 2.64
N GLN A 175 -3.54 21.57 2.72
CA GLN A 175 -3.60 22.34 3.96
C GLN A 175 -4.28 21.56 5.08
N PHE A 176 -5.35 20.83 4.77
CA PHE A 176 -6.00 19.96 5.74
C PHE A 176 -5.13 18.78 6.17
N PHE A 177 -4.34 18.19 5.27
CA PHE A 177 -3.36 17.18 5.63
C PHE A 177 -2.33 17.74 6.63
N LEU A 178 -1.79 18.92 6.36
CA LEU A 178 -0.80 19.60 7.20
C LEU A 178 -1.32 19.96 8.59
N GLU A 179 -2.59 20.36 8.71
CA GLU A 179 -3.24 20.62 9.99
C GLU A 179 -3.24 19.39 10.93
N LYS A 180 -3.16 18.18 10.36
CA LYS A 180 -3.25 16.92 11.10
C LYS A 180 -1.88 16.26 11.33
N TYR A 181 -0.95 16.36 10.38
CA TYR A 181 0.30 15.57 10.38
C TYR A 181 1.59 16.38 10.24
N GLU A 182 1.51 17.72 10.19
CA GLU A 182 2.64 18.60 9.88
C GLU A 182 3.21 18.32 8.46
N GLU A 183 4.13 19.17 7.99
CA GLU A 183 4.75 18.98 6.66
C GLU A 183 5.78 17.86 6.71
N PRO A 184 5.67 16.82 5.86
CA PRO A 184 6.69 15.79 5.78
C PRO A 184 8.02 16.34 5.27
N ASP A 185 9.01 16.35 6.15
CA ASP A 185 10.37 16.86 5.87
C ASP A 185 11.33 15.76 5.43
N GLY A 186 10.86 14.50 5.43
CA GLY A 186 11.67 13.32 5.13
C GLY A 186 12.54 12.88 6.29
N LYS A 187 12.37 13.47 7.49
CA LYS A 187 13.09 13.13 8.72
C LYS A 187 12.20 12.38 9.72
N GLU A 188 11.04 11.89 9.29
CA GLU A 188 10.07 11.21 10.16
C GLU A 188 10.69 9.95 10.79
N ILE A 189 11.48 9.21 10.01
CA ILE A 189 12.15 8.00 10.46
C ILE A 189 13.27 8.31 11.46
N GLU A 190 14.04 9.36 11.22
CA GLU A 190 15.09 9.83 12.12
C GLU A 190 14.50 10.30 13.45
N ARG A 191 13.42 11.09 13.41
CA ARG A 191 12.68 11.50 14.62
C ARG A 191 12.14 10.30 15.37
N LEU A 192 11.58 9.30 14.67
CA LEU A 192 11.12 8.07 15.29
C LEU A 192 12.29 7.27 15.91
N ALA A 193 13.41 7.18 15.20
CA ALA A 193 14.61 6.50 15.66
C ALA A 193 15.18 7.15 16.93
N ASP A 194 15.17 8.48 17.00
CA ASP A 194 15.61 9.23 18.17
C ASP A 194 14.67 8.99 19.37
N VAL A 195 13.35 9.11 19.16
CA VAL A 195 12.33 8.87 20.21
C VAL A 195 12.37 7.43 20.71
N ARG A 196 12.54 6.46 19.80
CA ARG A 196 12.65 5.04 20.12
C ARG A 196 14.06 4.63 20.55
N GLN A 197 15.00 5.58 20.58
CA GLN A 197 16.39 5.34 20.93
C GLN A 197 17.07 4.23 20.09
N TRP A 198 16.62 4.03 18.85
CA TRP A 198 17.21 3.04 17.93
C TRP A 198 18.69 3.31 17.68
N MET A 199 19.06 4.60 17.68
CA MET A 199 20.42 5.08 17.47
C MET A 199 21.13 5.42 18.78
N MET A 200 20.54 5.14 19.95
CA MET A 200 21.29 5.31 21.20
C MET A 200 22.49 4.39 21.18
N ASN A 201 23.64 5.05 21.32
CA ASN A 201 24.95 4.43 21.33
C ASN A 201 24.97 3.17 22.19
N ARG A 202 25.30 2.06 21.54
CA ARG A 202 25.90 0.85 22.14
C ARG A 202 27.25 1.14 22.83
N LEU A 203 27.38 2.27 23.52
CA LEU A 203 28.61 2.62 24.24
C LEU A 203 28.73 1.87 25.57
N ASP A 204 27.66 1.21 26.03
CA ASP A 204 27.67 0.34 27.21
C ASP A 204 27.46 -1.15 26.89
N LEU A 205 27.40 -1.55 25.61
CA LEU A 205 27.50 -2.98 25.24
C LEU A 205 28.97 -3.35 25.07
N ASP A 206 29.61 -3.42 26.25
CA ASP A 206 30.59 -4.41 26.68
C ASP A 206 31.61 -4.93 25.67
N GLN A 207 32.86 -5.01 26.14
CA GLN A 207 33.99 -5.72 25.52
C GLN A 207 33.74 -7.24 25.30
N ASN A 208 32.49 -7.71 25.42
CA ASN A 208 31.99 -9.07 25.27
C ASN A 208 30.79 -9.17 24.29
N PHE A 209 30.63 -8.24 23.36
CA PHE A 209 29.61 -8.36 22.31
C PHE A 209 29.89 -9.57 21.40
N ASP A 210 29.22 -10.69 21.67
CA ASP A 210 29.21 -11.87 20.81
C ASP A 210 28.07 -11.75 19.79
N ALA A 211 28.42 -11.33 18.58
CA ALA A 211 27.49 -11.16 17.46
C ALA A 211 26.74 -12.46 17.13
N GLU A 212 27.36 -13.62 17.31
CA GLU A 212 26.73 -14.92 17.03
C GLU A 212 25.69 -15.28 18.10
N LYS A 213 25.94 -14.94 19.36
CA LYS A 213 24.97 -15.13 20.44
C LYS A 213 23.73 -14.25 20.29
N VAL A 214 23.89 -13.01 19.80
CA VAL A 214 22.77 -12.11 19.49
C VAL A 214 22.00 -12.60 18.27
N LYS A 215 22.69 -13.00 17.19
CA LYS A 215 22.04 -13.63 16.02
C LYS A 215 21.26 -14.87 16.42
N GLN A 216 21.81 -15.71 17.30
CA GLN A 216 21.14 -16.92 17.78
C GLN A 216 19.95 -16.58 18.67
N GLY A 217 20.07 -15.63 19.60
CA GLY A 217 18.94 -15.18 20.44
C GLY A 217 17.79 -14.56 19.63
N VAL A 218 18.11 -13.81 18.57
CA VAL A 218 17.11 -13.33 17.60
C VAL A 218 16.52 -14.50 16.81
N LYS A 219 17.32 -15.45 16.31
CA LYS A 219 16.77 -16.66 15.68
C LYS A 219 15.82 -17.43 16.61
N ASP A 220 16.19 -17.60 17.88
CA ASP A 220 15.41 -18.37 18.85
C ASP A 220 14.12 -17.65 19.26
N GLN A 221 14.14 -16.31 19.40
CA GLN A 221 12.92 -15.53 19.68
C GLN A 221 11.96 -15.47 18.48
N PHE A 222 12.50 -15.42 17.27
CA PHE A 222 11.70 -15.28 16.04
C PHE A 222 11.35 -16.63 15.38
N GLN A 223 11.88 -17.76 15.89
CA GLN A 223 11.40 -19.12 15.61
C GLN A 223 10.11 -19.47 16.38
N SER A 224 9.65 -18.60 17.28
CA SER A 224 8.27 -18.62 17.77
C SER A 224 7.33 -18.36 16.59
N SER A 225 6.47 -19.33 16.29
CA SER A 225 5.50 -19.32 15.17
C SER A 225 4.45 -18.19 15.21
N LEU A 226 4.56 -17.24 16.14
CA LEU A 226 3.50 -16.29 16.51
C LEU A 226 3.83 -14.82 16.24
N THR A 227 4.95 -14.48 15.59
CA THR A 227 5.26 -13.05 15.38
C THR A 227 5.99 -12.78 14.06
N GLN A 228 5.28 -12.89 12.94
CA GLN A 228 5.70 -12.22 11.71
C GLN A 228 5.41 -10.72 11.83
N MET A 229 6.46 -9.93 12.03
CA MET A 229 6.40 -8.46 11.94
C MET A 229 7.12 -8.05 10.65
N THR A 230 6.37 -7.59 9.65
CA THR A 230 6.93 -7.14 8.37
C THR A 230 7.41 -5.70 8.49
N LEU A 231 8.73 -5.49 8.54
CA LEU A 231 9.37 -4.17 8.52
C LEU A 231 9.77 -3.85 7.08
N TYR A 232 9.20 -2.79 6.50
CA TYR A 232 9.56 -2.31 5.15
C TYR A 232 10.65 -1.23 5.27
N ALA A 233 11.86 -1.53 4.81
CA ALA A 233 12.94 -0.56 4.64
C ALA A 233 12.91 0.01 3.21
N LEU A 234 12.94 1.35 3.09
CA LEU A 234 13.12 2.07 1.82
C LEU A 234 14.63 2.10 1.47
N GLY A 235 14.99 1.80 0.21
CA GLY A 235 16.37 1.84 -0.32
C GLY A 235 16.94 3.28 -0.42
N GLU A 236 18.23 3.53 -0.64
CA GLU A 236 19.39 2.69 -1.00
C GLU A 236 20.63 3.10 -0.16
N HIS A 237 21.50 2.12 0.14
CA HIS A 237 22.58 2.11 1.15
C HIS A 237 23.87 2.86 0.74
N THR A 238 24.80 3.24 1.63
CA THR A 238 25.75 2.40 2.42
C THR A 238 26.35 3.18 3.61
N THR A 239 26.80 2.64 4.76
CA THR A 239 27.29 1.29 5.15
C THR A 239 27.25 1.31 6.69
N ALA A 240 26.45 0.52 7.40
CA ALA A 240 26.66 -0.91 7.48
C ALA A 240 25.33 -1.61 7.71
N GLN A 241 24.90 -2.34 6.67
CA GLN A 241 24.17 -3.60 6.80
C GLN A 241 22.76 -3.54 7.39
N ILE A 242 21.80 -3.06 6.59
CA ILE A 242 20.43 -3.57 6.65
C ILE A 242 20.37 -4.76 5.69
N HIS A 243 20.57 -5.96 6.21
CA HIS A 243 20.25 -7.21 5.51
C HIS A 243 18.77 -7.52 5.70
N ILE A 244 18.01 -7.53 4.61
CA ILE A 244 16.68 -8.13 4.59
C ILE A 244 16.89 -9.62 4.35
N LEU A 245 16.59 -10.42 5.38
CA LEU A 245 16.42 -11.87 5.26
C LEU A 245 14.96 -12.15 4.91
N CYS A 246 14.71 -12.58 3.68
CA CYS A 246 13.53 -13.38 3.35
C CYS A 246 14.03 -14.80 3.08
N TYR A 247 13.67 -15.76 3.94
CA TYR A 247 14.04 -17.16 3.80
C TYR A 247 13.10 -17.86 2.82
N GLY A 248 13.63 -18.05 1.62
CA GLY A 248 13.19 -18.98 0.59
C GLY A 248 14.21 -18.89 -0.54
N ASP A 249 15.14 -19.86 -0.60
CA ASP A 249 16.21 -20.04 -1.60
C ASP A 249 17.48 -19.16 -1.50
N ILE A 250 18.05 -19.02 -0.29
CA ILE A 250 19.38 -18.36 -0.11
C ILE A 250 20.57 -19.29 -0.40
N ASP A 251 20.42 -20.61 -0.33
CA ASP A 251 21.57 -21.52 -0.46
C ASP A 251 22.06 -21.65 -1.92
N ASP A 252 21.17 -21.63 -2.92
CA ASP A 252 21.55 -21.76 -4.33
C ASP A 252 22.20 -20.48 -4.89
N VAL A 253 21.71 -19.30 -4.47
CA VAL A 253 22.23 -18.01 -4.93
C VAL A 253 23.60 -17.71 -4.32
N PHE A 254 23.83 -18.12 -3.05
CA PHE A 254 25.10 -17.90 -2.38
C PHE A 254 26.22 -18.80 -2.92
N HIS A 255 25.92 -20.05 -3.29
CA HIS A 255 26.91 -20.93 -3.94
C HIS A 255 27.25 -20.49 -5.37
N THR A 256 26.26 -20.03 -6.15
CA THR A 256 26.49 -19.53 -7.52
C THR A 256 27.36 -18.26 -7.55
N LEU A 257 27.28 -17.42 -6.51
CA LEU A 257 28.09 -16.21 -6.38
C LEU A 257 29.53 -16.49 -5.94
N LEU A 258 29.76 -17.54 -5.14
CA LEU A 258 31.12 -17.93 -4.71
C LEU A 258 31.93 -18.61 -5.81
N GLU A 259 31.29 -19.35 -6.72
CA GLU A 259 31.99 -19.99 -7.85
C GLU A 259 32.50 -18.97 -8.88
N ASN A 260 31.81 -17.83 -9.05
CA ASN A 260 32.21 -16.78 -10.01
C ASN A 260 33.29 -15.81 -9.49
N ILE A 261 33.63 -15.87 -8.20
CA ILE A 261 34.70 -15.05 -7.60
C ILE A 261 36.08 -15.71 -7.77
N ALA A 262 36.14 -17.00 -8.09
CA ALA A 262 37.39 -17.73 -8.28
C ALA A 262 38.00 -17.62 -9.70
N GLU A 263 37.30 -16.98 -10.66
CA GLU A 263 37.75 -16.84 -12.06
C GLU A 263 38.12 -15.40 -12.49
N LEU A 264 38.33 -14.48 -11.55
CA LEU A 264 38.87 -13.13 -11.78
C LEU A 264 40.18 -12.91 -10.99
#